data_AF-A0A351FMC7-F1
#
_entry.id   AF-A0A351FMC7-F1
#
_cell.length_a   1.000
_cell.length_b   1.000
_cell.length_c   1.000
_cell.angle_alpha   90.00
_cell.angle_beta   90.00
_cell.angle_gamma   90.00
#
_symmetry.space_group_name_H-M   'P 1'
#
loop_
_entity.id
_entity.type
_entity.pdbx_description
1 polymer ?
#
loop_
_entity_poly.entity_id
_entity_poly.type
_entity_poly.pdbx_seq_one_letter_code
_entity_poly.pdbx_strand_id
1 'polypeptide(L)'
;GLQPGDGLVHRWSDITVWTDGVYPSPATTDVVYVPPGTTLAVDVARADVRFWIVDGTLTVPPDAPDEVVIAAESIMVNGGKLRVGGEFATHPKKKTVTFELRGERGSVSIAGAGPRSIVAIDGEVLLRGHAAATEWSTLANVAAVGDEHVDVLTASLDGWDVGDEIIISGTTFGGDASTHETRYISSIHENHGECSQFSVVPCQSYARVNFTDADGKPAPLNFTHVS
;
A
#
# COMPACT_ATOMS: atom_id res chain seq x y z
N GLY A 1 28.47 12.80 -3.92
CA GLY A 1 27.89 12.61 -2.58
C GLY A 1 27.01 13.80 -2.24
N LEU A 2 25.81 13.54 -1.70
CA LEU A 2 24.82 14.56 -1.35
C LEU A 2 25.42 15.60 -0.38
N GLN A 3 25.13 16.88 -0.62
CA GLN A 3 25.61 17.99 0.21
C GLN A 3 24.48 18.48 1.14
N PRO A 4 24.75 18.77 2.43
CA PRO A 4 23.73 19.30 3.34
C PRO A 4 23.19 20.67 2.93
N GLY A 5 21.90 20.89 3.15
CA GLY A 5 21.29 22.22 3.16
C GLY A 5 21.18 22.94 1.82
N ASP A 6 21.33 22.26 0.68
CA ASP A 6 21.08 22.85 -0.63
C ASP A 6 19.58 23.10 -0.91
N GLY A 7 18.69 22.49 -0.11
CA GLY A 7 17.24 22.61 -0.26
C GLY A 7 16.72 21.96 -1.54
N LEU A 8 17.56 21.20 -2.24
CA LEU A 8 17.23 20.58 -3.52
C LEU A 8 16.65 19.18 -3.33
N VAL A 9 15.87 18.77 -4.33
CA VAL A 9 15.44 17.39 -4.50
C VAL A 9 16.41 16.71 -5.46
N HIS A 10 17.15 15.75 -4.95
CA HIS A 10 18.04 14.89 -5.71
C HIS A 10 17.30 13.62 -6.10
N ARG A 11 17.47 13.18 -7.34
CA ARG A 11 16.90 11.93 -7.84
C ARG A 11 17.92 10.81 -7.73
N TRP A 12 17.48 9.63 -7.32
CA TRP A 12 18.34 8.45 -7.27
C TRP A 12 18.90 8.12 -8.65
N SER A 13 18.09 8.32 -9.69
CA SER A 13 18.47 8.12 -11.10
C SER A 13 19.51 9.12 -11.63
N ASP A 14 19.75 10.24 -10.94
CA ASP A 14 20.74 11.23 -11.36
C ASP A 14 22.14 10.78 -10.93
N ILE A 15 22.92 10.26 -11.89
CA ILE A 15 24.25 9.73 -11.62
C ILE A 15 25.23 10.78 -11.04
N THR A 16 24.96 12.08 -11.25
CA THR A 16 25.85 13.16 -10.82
C THR A 16 25.80 13.42 -9.32
N VAL A 17 24.75 12.96 -8.63
CA VAL A 17 24.63 13.11 -7.17
C VAL A 17 25.53 12.11 -6.42
N TRP A 18 25.87 11.00 -7.09
CA TRP A 18 26.69 9.94 -6.55
C TRP A 18 28.19 10.23 -6.72
N THR A 19 28.98 9.76 -5.77
CA THR A 19 30.43 9.93 -5.81
C THR A 19 31.01 9.16 -6.99
N ASP A 20 31.93 9.79 -7.73
CA ASP A 20 32.60 9.25 -8.92
C ASP A 20 31.66 8.80 -10.06
N GLY A 21 30.38 9.22 -10.03
CA GLY A 21 29.40 8.82 -11.02
C GLY A 21 29.08 7.32 -11.00
N VAL A 22 29.14 6.70 -9.82
CA VAL A 22 28.83 5.27 -9.62
C VAL A 22 27.62 5.13 -8.70
N TYR A 23 26.61 4.37 -9.13
CA TYR A 23 25.45 4.09 -8.29
C TYR A 23 25.85 3.32 -7.02
N PRO A 24 25.28 3.66 -5.86
CA PRO A 24 25.43 2.87 -4.65
C PRO A 24 24.92 1.44 -4.87
N SER A 25 25.65 0.48 -4.31
CA SER A 25 25.22 -0.92 -4.25
C SER A 25 25.70 -1.54 -2.93
N PRO A 26 25.15 -2.69 -2.51
CA PRO A 26 25.64 -3.33 -1.29
C PRO A 26 27.11 -3.79 -1.37
N ALA A 27 27.65 -3.95 -2.59
CA ALA A 27 29.03 -4.35 -2.81
C ALA A 27 30.02 -3.18 -2.78
N THR A 28 29.54 -1.96 -3.02
CA THR A 28 30.39 -0.76 -3.21
C THR A 28 30.10 0.33 -2.18
N THR A 29 29.00 0.24 -1.45
CA THR A 29 28.53 1.29 -0.55
C THR A 29 27.86 0.68 0.68
N ASP A 30 28.53 0.81 1.82
CA ASP A 30 27.99 0.37 3.10
C ASP A 30 26.84 1.25 3.57
N VAL A 31 26.95 2.56 3.37
CA VAL A 31 25.97 3.53 3.87
C VAL A 31 25.63 4.54 2.78
N VAL A 32 24.34 4.70 2.50
CA VAL A 32 23.84 5.92 1.86
C VAL A 32 23.35 6.87 2.93
N TYR A 33 24.01 8.03 3.01
CA TYR A 33 23.68 9.10 3.93
C TYR A 33 22.88 10.18 3.20
N VAL A 34 21.68 10.48 3.70
CA VAL A 34 20.85 11.61 3.25
C VAL A 34 21.01 12.75 4.25
N PRO A 35 21.77 13.81 3.92
CA PRO A 35 22.11 14.84 4.89
C PRO A 35 20.92 15.76 5.27
N PRO A 36 21.01 16.49 6.39
CA PRO A 36 20.01 17.47 6.77
C PRO A 36 19.75 18.52 5.69
N GLY A 37 18.48 18.89 5.51
CA GLY A 37 18.07 19.90 4.53
C GLY A 37 18.08 19.44 3.07
N THR A 38 18.37 18.17 2.81
CA THR A 38 18.40 17.56 1.48
C THR A 38 17.25 16.57 1.32
N THR A 39 16.64 16.51 0.13
CA THR A 39 15.68 15.45 -0.21
C THR A 39 16.28 14.52 -1.25
N LEU A 40 16.26 13.21 -0.99
CA LEU A 40 16.59 12.17 -1.95
C LEU A 40 15.30 11.43 -2.35
N ALA A 41 14.98 11.47 -3.63
CA ALA A 41 13.82 10.83 -4.24
C ALA A 41 14.23 9.53 -4.95
N VAL A 42 13.71 8.39 -4.50
CA VAL A 42 13.91 7.08 -5.14
C VAL A 42 12.95 6.95 -6.31
N ASP A 43 13.41 7.31 -7.50
CA ASP A 43 12.65 7.34 -8.75
C ASP A 43 13.00 6.20 -9.71
N VAL A 44 13.56 5.11 -9.16
CA VAL A 44 13.92 3.89 -9.89
C VAL A 44 13.19 2.68 -9.30
N ALA A 45 13.09 1.60 -10.08
CA ALA A 45 12.38 0.39 -9.64
C ALA A 45 13.04 -0.29 -8.43
N ARG A 46 14.36 -0.15 -8.26
CA ARG A 46 15.08 -0.73 -7.12
C ARG A 46 16.24 0.16 -6.69
N ALA A 47 16.25 0.53 -5.41
CA ALA A 47 17.39 1.13 -4.72
C ALA A 47 17.89 0.14 -3.67
N ASP A 48 19.10 -0.37 -3.85
CA ASP A 48 19.64 -1.48 -3.06
C ASP A 48 20.98 -1.08 -2.44
N VAL A 49 21.03 -1.01 -1.10
CA VAL A 49 22.25 -0.68 -0.33
C VAL A 49 22.30 -1.48 0.96
N ARG A 50 23.40 -1.37 1.72
CA ARG A 50 23.45 -2.03 3.04
C ARG A 50 22.72 -1.22 4.10
N PHE A 51 23.04 0.06 4.28
CA PHE A 51 22.38 0.90 5.28
C PHE A 51 21.94 2.24 4.74
N TRP A 52 20.79 2.70 5.21
CA TRP A 52 20.34 4.07 5.02
C TRP A 52 20.46 4.83 6.33
N ILE A 53 21.08 6.00 6.29
CA ILE A 53 21.04 6.98 7.38
C ILE A 53 20.40 8.25 6.84
N VAL A 54 19.24 8.61 7.37
CA VAL A 54 18.37 9.66 6.86
C VAL A 54 18.24 10.77 7.89
N ASP A 55 19.08 11.79 7.74
CA ASP A 55 18.98 13.05 8.50
C ASP A 55 18.21 14.14 7.72
N GLY A 56 18.11 13.99 6.40
CA GLY A 56 17.28 14.79 5.50
C GLY A 56 15.91 14.17 5.25
N THR A 57 15.50 14.08 3.99
CA THR A 57 14.27 13.41 3.58
C THR A 57 14.56 12.33 2.53
N LEU A 58 14.16 11.09 2.80
CA LEU A 58 14.10 10.00 1.82
C LEU A 58 12.64 9.81 1.40
N THR A 59 12.36 9.82 0.09
CA THR A 59 10.99 9.71 -0.41
C THR A 59 10.87 8.93 -1.72
N VAL A 60 9.67 8.49 -2.06
CA VAL A 60 9.32 7.95 -3.38
C VAL A 60 8.41 8.95 -4.08
N PRO A 61 8.85 9.57 -5.19
CA PRO A 61 8.07 10.58 -5.87
C PRO A 61 6.91 9.95 -6.67
N PRO A 62 5.82 10.70 -6.95
CA PRO A 62 4.64 10.17 -7.65
C PRO A 62 4.91 9.63 -9.07
N ASP A 63 5.97 10.14 -9.72
CA ASP A 63 6.40 9.76 -11.06
C ASP A 63 7.39 8.58 -11.08
N ALA A 64 7.70 7.98 -9.92
CA ALA A 64 8.45 6.73 -9.86
C ALA A 64 7.70 5.56 -10.56
N PRO A 65 8.40 4.46 -10.90
CA PRO A 65 7.75 3.25 -11.41
C PRO A 65 6.61 2.73 -10.53
N ASP A 66 5.73 1.91 -11.10
CA ASP A 66 4.57 1.38 -10.38
C ASP A 66 4.98 0.46 -9.21
N GLU A 67 6.11 -0.22 -9.34
CA GLU A 67 6.72 -1.02 -8.28
C GLU A 67 8.11 -0.46 -7.95
N VAL A 68 8.29 -0.04 -6.70
CA VAL A 68 9.56 0.45 -6.18
C VAL A 68 10.00 -0.42 -5.00
N VAL A 69 11.22 -0.94 -5.05
CA VAL A 69 11.83 -1.68 -3.95
C VAL A 69 12.96 -0.86 -3.33
N ILE A 70 12.84 -0.55 -2.05
CA ILE A 70 13.91 0.02 -1.23
C ILE A 70 14.47 -1.12 -0.40
N ALA A 71 15.64 -1.62 -0.81
CA ALA A 71 16.28 -2.77 -0.19
C ALA A 71 17.46 -2.33 0.69
N ALA A 72 17.51 -2.89 1.91
CA ALA A 72 18.49 -2.53 2.92
C ALA A 72 18.74 -3.68 3.89
N GLU A 73 19.84 -3.66 4.63
CA GLU A 73 19.92 -4.39 5.90
C GLU A 73 19.11 -3.63 6.97
N SER A 74 19.22 -2.30 7.04
CA SER A 74 18.42 -1.45 7.93
C SER A 74 18.33 -0.01 7.43
N ILE A 75 17.26 0.67 7.83
CA ILE A 75 17.00 2.09 7.55
C ILE A 75 16.91 2.83 8.88
N MET A 76 17.80 3.79 9.10
CA MET A 76 17.76 4.68 10.26
C MET A 76 17.35 6.08 9.82
N VAL A 77 16.26 6.57 10.38
CA VAL A 77 15.82 7.96 10.25
C VAL A 77 16.24 8.68 11.53
N ASN A 78 17.10 9.69 11.41
CA ASN A 78 17.75 10.35 12.54
C ASN A 78 17.57 11.86 12.44
N GLY A 79 16.54 12.42 13.09
CA GLY A 79 16.15 13.82 12.89
C GLY A 79 15.51 14.13 11.51
N GLY A 80 15.63 13.19 10.56
CA GLY A 80 15.11 13.30 9.20
C GLY A 80 13.71 12.71 9.01
N LYS A 81 13.40 12.40 7.75
CA LYS A 81 12.07 11.95 7.32
C LYS A 81 12.16 10.84 6.29
N LEU A 82 11.46 9.73 6.51
CA LEU A 82 11.13 8.73 5.50
C LEU A 82 9.67 8.90 5.10
N ARG A 83 9.39 9.19 3.82
CA ARG A 83 8.04 9.53 3.33
C ARG A 83 7.65 8.77 2.08
N VAL A 84 6.57 7.99 2.16
CA VAL A 84 5.85 7.42 1.03
C VAL A 84 4.43 7.99 1.04
N GLY A 85 4.09 8.73 -0.01
CA GLY A 85 2.97 9.67 0.05
C GLY A 85 3.37 11.01 0.70
N GLY A 86 2.45 11.96 0.70
CA GLY A 86 2.57 13.26 1.35
C GLY A 86 1.77 13.34 2.65
N GLU A 87 1.96 14.44 3.37
CA GLU A 87 1.19 14.75 4.58
C GLU A 87 -0.32 14.78 4.29
N PHE A 88 -0.69 15.33 3.13
CA PHE A 88 -2.07 15.49 2.65
C PHE A 88 -2.40 14.68 1.40
N ALA A 89 -1.44 13.91 0.86
CA ALA A 89 -1.62 13.15 -0.37
C ALA A 89 -1.26 11.68 -0.16
N THR A 90 -2.13 10.76 -0.56
CA THR A 90 -1.84 9.32 -0.47
C THR A 90 -0.90 8.89 -1.59
N HIS A 91 -0.11 7.85 -1.35
CA HIS A 91 0.56 7.11 -2.43
C HIS A 91 -0.51 6.51 -3.37
N PRO A 92 -0.31 6.51 -4.70
CA PRO A 92 -1.35 6.08 -5.64
C PRO A 92 -1.77 4.61 -5.45
N LYS A 93 -3.08 4.32 -5.55
CA LYS A 93 -3.68 3.00 -5.30
C LYS A 93 -3.04 1.83 -6.04
N LYS A 94 -2.59 2.05 -7.28
CA LYS A 94 -1.99 1.03 -8.15
C LYS A 94 -0.46 0.98 -8.12
N LYS A 95 0.16 1.72 -7.19
CA LYS A 95 1.59 1.75 -7.01
C LYS A 95 1.97 1.13 -5.67
N THR A 96 3.07 0.40 -5.66
CA THR A 96 3.57 -0.35 -4.51
C THR A 96 4.98 0.08 -4.18
N VAL A 97 5.21 0.40 -2.91
CA VAL A 97 6.57 0.59 -2.36
C VAL A 97 6.86 -0.54 -1.38
N THR A 98 7.84 -1.36 -1.71
CA THR A 98 8.28 -2.49 -0.89
C THR A 98 9.58 -2.15 -0.17
N PHE A 99 9.58 -2.27 1.15
CA PHE A 99 10.79 -2.20 1.96
C PHE A 99 11.34 -3.61 2.20
N GLU A 100 12.41 -3.97 1.50
CA GLU A 100 13.04 -5.30 1.60
C GLU A 100 14.20 -5.25 2.61
N LEU A 101 13.95 -5.69 3.84
CA LEU A 101 14.93 -5.65 4.92
C LEU A 101 15.65 -7.01 5.08
N ARG A 102 16.98 -6.99 5.02
CA ARG A 102 17.87 -8.17 5.01
C ARG A 102 18.84 -8.18 6.19
N GLY A 103 19.50 -9.30 6.41
CA GLY A 103 20.40 -9.52 7.54
C GLY A 103 20.19 -10.91 8.11
N GLU A 104 20.94 -11.29 9.14
CA GLU A 104 20.87 -12.59 9.80
C GLU A 104 21.02 -12.42 11.32
N ARG A 105 20.92 -13.53 12.06
CA ARG A 105 21.18 -13.52 13.51
C ARG A 105 22.67 -13.21 13.73
N GLY A 106 22.97 -12.01 14.23
CA GLY A 106 24.34 -11.52 14.41
C GLY A 106 24.77 -10.45 13.40
N SER A 107 23.92 -10.11 12.43
CA SER A 107 24.12 -8.92 11.60
C SER A 107 24.19 -7.66 12.45
N VAL A 108 24.91 -6.66 11.92
CA VAL A 108 25.07 -5.35 12.56
C VAL A 108 23.69 -4.75 12.82
N SER A 109 23.47 -4.32 14.06
CA SER A 109 22.29 -3.58 14.45
C SER A 109 22.61 -2.09 14.45
N ILE A 110 21.79 -1.32 13.75
CA ILE A 110 21.85 0.14 13.84
C ILE A 110 21.00 0.60 15.02
N ALA A 111 21.56 1.46 15.86
CA ALA A 111 20.90 2.05 17.04
C ALA A 111 20.29 1.03 18.02
N GLY A 112 20.78 -0.21 18.04
CA GLY A 112 20.25 -1.27 18.91
C GLY A 112 18.90 -1.84 18.48
N ALA A 113 18.35 -1.45 17.32
CA ALA A 113 17.03 -1.87 16.83
C ALA A 113 16.99 -3.31 16.27
N GLY A 114 18.08 -4.07 16.42
CA GLY A 114 18.28 -5.36 15.77
C GLY A 114 18.55 -5.24 14.25
N PRO A 115 18.89 -6.37 13.60
CA PRO A 115 18.99 -6.45 12.15
C PRO A 115 17.60 -6.42 11.51
N ARG A 116 17.49 -6.01 10.23
CA ARG A 116 16.22 -5.87 9.48
C ARG A 116 15.26 -4.85 10.07
N SER A 117 15.74 -3.66 10.40
CA SER A 117 14.92 -2.64 11.06
C SER A 117 14.71 -1.38 10.19
N ILE A 118 13.55 -0.75 10.38
CA ILE A 118 13.36 0.67 10.11
C ILE A 118 13.22 1.32 11.48
N VAL A 119 14.15 2.22 11.84
CA VAL A 119 14.18 2.86 13.15
C VAL A 119 14.15 4.38 12.96
N ALA A 120 13.33 5.06 13.75
CA ALA A 120 13.30 6.52 13.82
C ALA A 120 13.82 6.98 15.19
N ILE A 121 14.85 7.82 15.19
CA ILE A 121 15.40 8.52 16.37
C ILE A 121 15.19 10.00 16.10
N ASP A 122 14.31 10.63 16.87
CA ASP A 122 13.92 12.04 16.69
C ASP A 122 13.49 12.41 15.27
N GLY A 123 13.06 11.43 14.47
CA GLY A 123 12.67 11.57 13.06
C GLY A 123 11.25 11.10 12.77
N GLU A 124 10.83 11.22 11.51
CA GLU A 124 9.49 10.87 11.06
C GLU A 124 9.51 9.70 10.06
N VAL A 125 8.64 8.72 10.26
CA VAL A 125 8.28 7.73 9.23
C VAL A 125 6.81 7.91 8.89
N LEU A 126 6.53 8.38 7.68
CA LEU A 126 5.18 8.57 7.15
C LEU A 126 4.98 7.67 5.94
N LEU A 127 4.19 6.61 6.11
CA LEU A 127 3.80 5.71 5.02
C LEU A 127 2.29 5.82 4.85
N ARG A 128 1.86 6.63 3.88
CA ARG A 128 0.44 6.89 3.62
C ARG A 128 0.05 6.30 2.27
N GLY A 129 -0.53 5.10 2.29
CA GLY A 129 -1.18 4.49 1.12
C GLY A 129 -2.54 5.13 0.81
N HIS A 130 -3.11 4.76 -0.33
CA HIS A 130 -4.51 5.05 -0.64
C HIS A 130 -5.40 4.05 0.09
N ALA A 131 -6.23 4.53 1.02
CA ALA A 131 -7.27 3.72 1.66
C ALA A 131 -8.61 3.98 0.95
N ALA A 132 -9.44 2.93 0.83
CA ALA A 132 -10.82 3.12 0.39
C ALA A 132 -11.58 3.96 1.42
N ALA A 133 -12.42 4.91 0.97
CA ALA A 133 -13.22 5.73 1.89
C ALA A 133 -14.28 4.87 2.62
N THR A 134 -14.72 3.79 1.97
CA THR A 134 -15.52 2.72 2.57
C THR A 134 -14.70 1.43 2.58
N GLU A 135 -14.30 0.93 3.76
CA GLU A 135 -13.45 -0.28 3.85
C GLU A 135 -14.27 -1.58 3.94
N TRP A 136 -15.54 -1.50 4.32
CA TRP A 136 -16.43 -2.65 4.45
C TRP A 136 -17.89 -2.25 4.23
N SER A 137 -18.70 -3.22 3.84
CA SER A 137 -20.15 -3.07 3.67
C SER A 137 -20.83 -4.37 4.08
N THR A 138 -22.17 -4.35 4.17
CA THR A 138 -22.98 -5.54 4.46
C THR A 138 -23.73 -5.94 3.19
N LEU A 139 -23.89 -7.24 2.95
CA LEU A 139 -24.73 -7.71 1.85
C LEU A 139 -26.19 -7.25 2.05
N ALA A 140 -26.80 -6.71 0.98
CA ALA A 140 -28.22 -6.36 0.95
C ALA A 140 -29.11 -7.60 0.90
N ASN A 141 -28.61 -8.69 0.34
CA ASN A 141 -29.28 -9.98 0.23
C ASN A 141 -28.30 -11.10 0.57
N VAL A 142 -28.83 -12.24 1.01
CA VAL A 142 -28.01 -13.45 1.20
C VAL A 142 -27.44 -13.87 -0.16
N ALA A 143 -26.11 -13.97 -0.25
CA ALA A 143 -25.44 -14.50 -1.41
C ALA A 143 -25.44 -16.05 -1.36
N ALA A 144 -25.94 -16.68 -2.41
CA ALA A 144 -26.01 -18.13 -2.53
C ALA A 144 -24.79 -18.69 -3.26
N VAL A 145 -24.52 -19.99 -3.06
CA VAL A 145 -23.56 -20.74 -3.88
C VAL A 145 -24.01 -20.69 -5.33
N GLY A 146 -23.09 -20.34 -6.24
CA GLY A 146 -23.36 -20.19 -7.66
C GLY A 146 -23.64 -18.75 -8.10
N ASP A 147 -23.85 -17.80 -7.18
CA ASP A 147 -24.11 -16.41 -7.55
C ASP A 147 -22.87 -15.78 -8.17
N GLU A 148 -23.03 -15.00 -9.24
CA GLU A 148 -21.92 -14.30 -9.92
C GLU A 148 -21.80 -12.83 -9.48
N HIS A 149 -22.73 -12.38 -8.63
CA HIS A 149 -22.80 -11.03 -8.12
C HIS A 149 -23.33 -10.99 -6.70
N VAL A 150 -23.02 -9.91 -5.97
CA VAL A 150 -23.72 -9.55 -4.74
C VAL A 150 -24.26 -8.13 -4.83
N ASP A 151 -25.35 -7.89 -4.12
CA ASP A 151 -25.83 -6.56 -3.84
C ASP A 151 -25.35 -6.15 -2.44
N VAL A 152 -24.71 -5.00 -2.30
CA VAL A 152 -24.20 -4.46 -1.03
C VAL A 152 -25.00 -3.25 -0.57
N LEU A 153 -25.30 -3.16 0.73
CA LEU A 153 -25.94 -2.01 1.37
C LEU A 153 -24.93 -0.89 1.54
N THR A 154 -25.06 0.18 0.77
CA THR A 154 -24.18 1.33 0.96
C THR A 154 -24.79 2.64 0.50
N ALA A 155 -24.36 3.72 1.15
CA ALA A 155 -24.60 5.08 0.68
C ALA A 155 -23.62 5.49 -0.44
N SER A 156 -22.45 4.85 -0.55
CA SER A 156 -21.41 5.12 -1.55
C SER A 156 -20.40 3.94 -1.63
N LEU A 157 -19.86 3.67 -2.81
CA LEU A 157 -18.73 2.76 -3.01
C LEU A 157 -17.39 3.49 -3.19
N ASP A 158 -17.28 4.73 -2.72
CA ASP A 158 -16.07 5.54 -2.86
C ASP A 158 -14.83 4.78 -2.35
N GLY A 159 -13.88 4.56 -3.27
CA GLY A 159 -12.64 3.85 -3.01
C GLY A 159 -12.63 2.37 -3.38
N TRP A 160 -13.76 1.79 -3.80
CA TRP A 160 -13.83 0.46 -4.42
C TRP A 160 -13.65 0.61 -5.94
N ASP A 161 -12.72 -0.14 -6.52
CA ASP A 161 -12.43 -0.13 -7.95
C ASP A 161 -12.51 -1.55 -8.54
N VAL A 162 -12.75 -1.60 -9.86
CA VAL A 162 -12.56 -2.84 -10.63
C VAL A 162 -11.11 -3.31 -10.48
N GLY A 163 -10.97 -4.59 -10.12
CA GLY A 163 -9.70 -5.25 -9.81
C GLY A 163 -9.40 -5.34 -8.30
N ASP A 164 -10.14 -4.65 -7.44
CA ASP A 164 -9.94 -4.77 -5.99
C ASP A 164 -10.27 -6.19 -5.51
N GLU A 165 -9.44 -6.70 -4.62
CA GLU A 165 -9.71 -7.91 -3.86
C GLU A 165 -10.67 -7.58 -2.71
N ILE A 166 -11.74 -8.36 -2.59
CA ILE A 166 -12.67 -8.27 -1.47
C ILE A 166 -12.80 -9.63 -0.78
N ILE A 167 -13.14 -9.57 0.51
CA ILE A 167 -13.41 -10.75 1.33
C ILE A 167 -14.88 -10.72 1.73
N ILE A 168 -15.63 -11.74 1.32
CA ILE A 168 -17.01 -11.94 1.73
C ILE A 168 -17.01 -12.91 2.92
N SER A 169 -17.54 -12.48 4.05
CA SER A 169 -17.55 -13.26 5.29
C SER A 169 -18.97 -13.41 5.84
N GLY A 170 -19.30 -14.61 6.31
CA GLY A 170 -20.54 -14.87 7.05
C GLY A 170 -20.50 -14.33 8.48
N THR A 171 -21.67 -14.11 9.08
CA THR A 171 -21.81 -13.63 10.48
C THR A 171 -22.11 -14.76 11.47
N THR A 172 -21.77 -16.02 11.18
CA THR A 172 -22.13 -17.16 12.03
C THR A 172 -21.45 -17.09 13.40
N PHE A 173 -22.27 -17.03 14.45
CA PHE A 173 -21.81 -17.04 15.83
C PHE A 173 -21.50 -18.48 16.24
N GLY A 174 -20.22 -18.84 16.27
CA GLY A 174 -19.73 -20.13 16.77
C GLY A 174 -18.87 -20.89 15.77
N GLY A 175 -17.56 -20.68 15.84
CA GLY A 175 -16.60 -21.79 15.72
C GLY A 175 -15.84 -21.98 14.42
N ASP A 176 -16.29 -21.47 13.27
CA ASP A 176 -15.54 -21.65 12.01
C ASP A 176 -15.29 -20.32 11.30
N ALA A 177 -14.14 -19.72 11.61
CA ALA A 177 -13.55 -18.58 10.87
C ALA A 177 -13.17 -18.93 9.41
N SER A 178 -13.48 -20.15 8.97
CA SER A 178 -13.13 -20.75 7.68
C SER A 178 -14.17 -20.51 6.57
N THR A 179 -15.28 -19.83 6.84
CA THR A 179 -16.32 -19.50 5.83
C THR A 179 -16.18 -18.07 5.31
N HIS A 180 -15.01 -17.77 4.74
CA HIS A 180 -14.79 -16.54 3.99
C HIS A 180 -14.40 -16.89 2.55
N GLU A 181 -14.78 -16.02 1.61
CA GLU A 181 -14.44 -16.18 0.22
C GLU A 181 -13.80 -14.90 -0.32
N THR A 182 -12.65 -15.06 -0.96
CA THR A 182 -11.95 -13.97 -1.64
C THR A 182 -12.39 -13.88 -3.09
N ARG A 183 -12.70 -12.67 -3.56
CA ARG A 183 -13.09 -12.38 -4.95
C ARG A 183 -12.52 -11.06 -5.43
N TYR A 184 -12.37 -10.91 -6.75
CA TYR A 184 -11.96 -9.65 -7.37
C TYR A 184 -13.16 -8.97 -8.03
N ILE A 185 -13.30 -7.67 -7.81
CA ILE A 185 -14.36 -6.87 -8.42
C ILE A 185 -14.15 -6.79 -9.94
N SER A 186 -15.12 -7.25 -10.72
CA SER A 186 -15.07 -7.17 -12.18
C SER A 186 -15.87 -6.00 -12.75
N SER A 187 -16.92 -5.57 -12.05
CA SER A 187 -17.68 -4.35 -12.35
C SER A 187 -18.49 -3.92 -11.15
N ILE A 188 -18.73 -2.61 -11.07
CA ILE A 188 -19.55 -1.96 -10.05
C ILE A 188 -20.70 -1.25 -10.75
N HIS A 189 -21.93 -1.57 -10.36
CA HIS A 189 -23.13 -0.87 -10.80
C HIS A 189 -23.84 -0.26 -9.60
N GLU A 190 -23.77 1.06 -9.46
CA GLU A 190 -24.52 1.79 -8.43
C GLU A 190 -25.98 1.90 -8.85
N ASN A 191 -26.88 1.36 -8.02
CA ASN A 191 -28.31 1.58 -8.18
C ASN A 191 -28.74 2.61 -7.13
N HIS A 192 -28.80 3.87 -7.53
CA HIS A 192 -29.50 4.87 -6.75
C HIS A 192 -30.99 4.59 -6.87
N GLY A 193 -31.63 4.09 -5.81
CA GLY A 193 -33.07 3.86 -5.82
C GLY A 193 -33.80 5.16 -6.16
N GLU A 194 -34.63 5.16 -7.22
CA GLU A 194 -35.51 6.29 -7.51
C GLU A 194 -36.50 6.45 -6.34
N CYS A 195 -36.34 7.52 -5.56
CA CYS A 195 -37.27 7.89 -4.51
C CYS A 195 -38.62 8.33 -5.13
N SER A 196 -39.58 7.41 -5.23
CA SER A 196 -40.97 7.82 -5.40
C SER A 196 -41.43 8.52 -4.12
N GLN A 197 -41.92 9.75 -4.24
CA GLN A 197 -42.13 10.75 -3.18
C GLN A 197 -43.18 10.38 -2.10
N PHE A 198 -43.66 9.13 -2.07
CA PHE A 198 -44.82 8.69 -1.28
C PHE A 198 -44.62 7.40 -0.46
N SER A 199 -43.40 6.87 -0.30
CA SER A 199 -43.16 5.70 0.56
C SER A 199 -42.47 6.08 1.87
N VAL A 200 -42.96 5.52 2.99
CA VAL A 200 -42.45 5.71 4.36
C VAL A 200 -41.31 4.74 4.72
N VAL A 201 -40.86 3.95 3.74
CA VAL A 201 -39.72 3.03 3.87
C VAL A 201 -38.48 3.77 3.35
N PRO A 202 -37.39 3.92 4.13
CA PRO A 202 -36.16 4.49 3.59
C PRO A 202 -35.70 3.62 2.43
N CYS A 203 -35.57 4.21 1.23
CA CYS A 203 -34.95 3.54 0.09
C CYS A 203 -33.52 3.18 0.48
N GLN A 204 -33.26 1.89 0.73
CA GLN A 204 -31.89 1.42 0.88
C GLN A 204 -31.23 1.46 -0.50
N SER A 205 -30.24 2.33 -0.65
CA SER A 205 -29.34 2.30 -1.80
C SER A 205 -28.52 1.02 -1.75
N TYR A 206 -28.39 0.36 -2.90
CA TYR A 206 -27.53 -0.81 -3.05
C TYR A 206 -26.68 -0.68 -4.30
N ALA A 207 -25.53 -1.35 -4.29
CA ALA A 207 -24.69 -1.46 -5.46
C ALA A 207 -24.49 -2.93 -5.79
N ARG A 208 -24.50 -3.26 -7.09
CA ARG A 208 -24.19 -4.60 -7.57
C ARG A 208 -22.71 -4.70 -7.88
N VAL A 209 -22.06 -5.70 -7.30
CA VAL A 209 -20.66 -6.02 -7.52
C VAL A 209 -20.59 -7.38 -8.20
N ASN A 210 -20.01 -7.44 -9.40
CA ASN A 210 -19.77 -8.69 -10.11
C ASN A 210 -18.33 -9.16 -9.87
N PHE A 211 -18.07 -10.46 -10.03
CA PHE A 211 -16.77 -11.05 -9.65
C PHE A 211 -16.02 -11.79 -10.75
N THR A 212 -14.70 -11.85 -10.58
CA THR A 212 -13.80 -12.74 -11.32
C THR A 212 -12.88 -13.51 -10.36
N ASP A 213 -12.27 -14.58 -10.87
CA ASP A 213 -11.12 -15.24 -10.24
C ASP A 213 -9.82 -14.42 -10.43
N ALA A 214 -8.71 -14.91 -9.87
CA ALA A 214 -7.39 -14.28 -9.99
C ALA A 214 -6.87 -14.20 -11.44
N ASP A 215 -7.41 -15.03 -12.35
CA ASP A 215 -7.08 -15.04 -13.77
C ASP A 215 -8.02 -14.13 -14.60
N GLY A 216 -8.95 -13.41 -13.95
CA GLY A 216 -9.88 -12.48 -14.59
C GLY A 216 -11.07 -13.14 -15.29
N LYS A 217 -11.36 -14.43 -15.03
CA LYS A 217 -12.53 -15.12 -15.58
C LYS A 217 -13.75 -14.96 -14.69
N PRO A 218 -14.98 -14.89 -15.24
CA PRO A 218 -16.20 -14.90 -14.43
C PRO A 218 -16.19 -16.08 -13.47
N ALA A 219 -16.38 -15.80 -12.18
CA ALA A 219 -16.25 -16.81 -11.13
C ALA A 219 -17.44 -16.73 -10.17
N PRO A 220 -18.33 -17.75 -10.15
CA PRO A 220 -19.43 -17.80 -9.20
C PRO A 220 -18.92 -17.99 -7.76
N LEU A 221 -19.72 -17.59 -6.77
CA LEU A 221 -19.45 -17.80 -5.35
C LEU A 221 -19.51 -19.29 -5.01
N ASN A 222 -18.55 -19.78 -4.23
CA ASN A 222 -18.34 -21.20 -3.98
C ASN A 222 -18.37 -21.55 -2.49
N PHE A 223 -19.12 -20.82 -1.66
CA PHE A 223 -19.20 -21.05 -0.21
C PHE A 223 -19.20 -22.55 0.14
N THR A 224 -18.10 -23.02 0.71
CA THR A 224 -18.01 -24.40 1.20
C THR A 224 -18.84 -24.49 2.48
N HIS A 225 -20.02 -25.07 2.37
CA HIS A 225 -20.80 -25.46 3.54
C HIS A 225 -20.08 -26.63 4.21
N VAL A 226 -19.31 -26.35 5.26
CA VAL A 226 -18.83 -27.40 6.16
C VAL A 226 -20.00 -27.71 7.11
N SER A 227 -20.71 -28.81 6.81
CA SER A 227 -21.77 -29.36 7.67
C SER A 227 -21.21 -30.07 8.90
#